data_AF-X1FW01-F1
#
_entry.id   AF-X1FW01-F1
#
_cell.length_a   1.000
_cell.length_b   1.000
_cell.length_c   1.000
_cell.angle_alpha   90.00
_cell.angle_beta   90.00
_cell.angle_gamma   90.00
#
_symmetry.space_group_name_H-M   'P 1'
#
loop_
_entity.id
_entity.type
_entity.pdbx_description
1 polymer ?
#
loop_
_entity_poly.entity_id
_entity_poly.type
_entity_poly.pdbx_seq_one_letter_code
_entity_poly.pdbx_strand_id
1 'polypeptide(L)' 'MISESIRFQNGIVMVFDEKGEQMPEFQGRYEEVRAKILARAPKSARFFHGVWLNPLDNANPVLRKEW' A
#
# COMPACT_ATOMS: atom_id res chain seq x y z
N MET A 1 -12.94 2.16 3.46
CA MET A 1 -12.44 2.56 2.12
C MET A 1 -10.91 2.50 2.11
N ILE A 2 -10.24 2.20 0.99
CA ILE A 2 -8.75 2.19 0.96
C ILE A 2 -8.23 3.56 1.37
N SER A 3 -7.41 3.59 2.42
CA SER A 3 -6.79 4.80 2.97
C SER A 3 -5.29 4.82 2.72
N GLU A 4 -4.60 3.70 3.01
CA GLU A 4 -3.15 3.59 2.87
C GLU A 4 -2.77 2.30 2.14
N SER A 5 -1.72 2.36 1.34
CA SER A 5 -1.14 1.19 0.67
C SER A 5 0.38 1.27 0.74
N ILE A 6 1.01 0.24 1.29
CA ILE A 6 2.45 0.15 1.49
C ILE A 6 2.95 -0.99 0.62
N ARG A 7 3.81 -0.69 -0.35
CA ARG A 7 4.55 -1.69 -1.11
C ARG A 7 5.95 -1.81 -0.52
N PHE A 8 6.30 -3.02 -0.10
CA PHE A 8 7.63 -3.33 0.43
C PHE A 8 8.61 -3.71 -0.69
N GLN A 9 9.90 -3.57 -0.41
CA GLN A 9 10.98 -3.92 -1.35
C GLN A 9 10.93 -5.37 -1.85
N ASN A 10 10.39 -6.29 -1.03
CA ASN A 10 10.21 -7.70 -1.39
C ASN A 10 8.96 -7.96 -2.28
N GLY A 11 8.26 -6.91 -2.72
CA GLY A 11 7.06 -6.99 -3.53
C GLY A 11 5.78 -7.31 -2.76
N ILE A 12 5.81 -7.42 -1.43
CA ILE A 12 4.59 -7.55 -0.63
C ILE A 12 3.89 -6.21 -0.51
N VAL A 13 2.56 -6.23 -0.55
CA VAL A 13 1.70 -5.07 -0.33
C VAL A 13 0.83 -5.28 0.89
N MET A 14 0.77 -4.26 1.76
CA MET A 14 -0.20 -4.13 2.83
C MET A 14 -1.13 -2.96 2.53
N VAL A 15 -2.42 -3.13 2.80
CA VAL A 15 -3.45 -2.13 2.52
C VAL A 15 -4.31 -1.94 3.75
N PHE A 16 -4.54 -0.69 4.10
CA PHE A 16 -5.32 -0.30 5.26
C PHE A 16 -6.51 0.56 4.86
N ASP A 17 -7.60 0.39 5.59
CA ASP A 17 -8.77 1.24 5.46
C ASP A 17 -8.63 2.54 6.28
N GLU A 18 -9.68 3.35 6.28
CA GLU A 18 -9.72 4.63 7.01
C GLU A 18 -9.67 4.49 8.53
N LYS A 19 -9.94 3.30 9.07
CA LYS A 19 -9.82 3.00 10.50
C LYS A 19 -8.43 2.45 10.85
N GLY A 20 -7.55 2.28 9.87
CA GLY A 20 -6.27 1.62 10.04
C GLY A 20 -6.38 0.09 10.11
N GLU A 21 -7.50 -0.49 9.69
CA GLU A 21 -7.69 -1.94 9.66
C GLU A 21 -7.11 -2.50 8.35
N GLN A 22 -6.40 -3.63 8.43
CA GLN A 22 -5.90 -4.31 7.23
C GLN A 22 -7.06 -4.78 6.36
N MET A 23 -6.91 -4.68 5.05
CA MET A 23 -7.89 -5.10 4.05
C MET A 23 -7.38 -6.35 3.30
N PRO A 24 -7.71 -7.58 3.75
CA PRO A 24 -7.08 -8.82 3.25
C PRO A 24 -7.19 -9.00 1.74
N GLU A 25 -8.29 -8.57 1.15
CA GLU A 25 -8.59 -8.69 -0.28
C GLU A 25 -7.66 -7.87 -1.19
N PHE A 26 -6.84 -6.99 -0.63
CA PHE A 26 -5.87 -6.16 -1.35
C PHE A 26 -4.42 -6.43 -0.90
N GLN A 27 -4.18 -7.40 -0.02
CA GLN A 27 -2.83 -7.77 0.40
C GLN A 27 -2.27 -8.89 -0.48
N GLY A 28 -0.96 -8.92 -0.69
CA GLY A 28 -0.31 -9.96 -1.48
C GLY A 28 0.88 -9.45 -2.27
N ARG A 29 1.21 -10.13 -3.37
CA ARG A 29 2.27 -9.68 -4.29
C ARG A 29 1.78 -8.47 -5.08
N TYR A 30 2.62 -7.46 -5.18
CA TYR A 30 2.33 -6.20 -5.85
C TYR A 30 1.77 -6.41 -7.26
N GLU A 31 2.37 -7.32 -8.02
CA GLU A 31 1.99 -7.65 -9.38
C GLU A 31 0.55 -8.20 -9.46
N GLU A 32 0.09 -8.88 -8.40
CA GLU A 32 -1.25 -9.47 -8.31
C GLU A 32 -2.30 -8.45 -7.87
N VAL A 33 -1.94 -7.53 -6.96
CA VAL A 33 -2.92 -6.65 -6.30
C VAL A 33 -2.94 -5.22 -6.80
N ARG A 34 -1.87 -4.75 -7.48
CA ARG A 34 -1.71 -3.34 -7.90
C ARG A 34 -2.90 -2.81 -8.69
N ALA A 35 -3.32 -3.53 -9.73
CA ALA A 35 -4.40 -3.08 -10.60
C ALA A 35 -5.73 -2.92 -9.82
N LYS A 36 -6.03 -3.87 -8.94
CA LYS A 36 -7.23 -3.87 -8.09
C LYS A 36 -7.22 -2.69 -7.12
N ILE A 37 -6.08 -2.43 -6.48
CA ILE A 37 -5.89 -1.30 -5.56
C ILE A 37 -6.07 0.03 -6.30
N LEU A 38 -5.37 0.22 -7.43
CA LEU A 38 -5.42 1.48 -8.17
C LEU A 38 -6.83 1.81 -8.68
N ALA A 39 -7.59 0.79 -9.08
CA ALA A 39 -8.97 0.93 -9.52
C ALA A 39 -9.93 1.29 -8.37
N ARG A 40 -9.70 0.77 -7.15
CA ARG A 40 -10.61 0.97 -6.02
C ARG A 40 -10.24 2.16 -5.12
N ALA A 41 -8.97 2.55 -5.10
CA ALA A 41 -8.47 3.57 -4.20
C ALA A 41 -9.04 4.97 -4.55
N PRO A 42 -9.59 5.71 -3.58
CA PRO A 42 -10.04 7.08 -3.78
C PRO A 42 -8.87 8.02 -4.12
N LYS A 43 -9.16 9.27 -4.51
CA LYS A 43 -8.12 10.30 -4.72
C LYS A 43 -7.35 10.66 -3.45
N SER A 44 -7.99 10.49 -2.28
CA SER A 44 -7.41 10.77 -0.96
C SER A 44 -6.51 9.66 -0.42
N ALA A 45 -6.45 8.48 -1.07
CA ALA A 45 -5.61 7.38 -0.63
C ALA A 45 -4.12 7.72 -0.74
N ARG A 46 -3.35 7.29 0.25
CA ARG A 46 -1.91 7.53 0.36
C ARG A 46 -1.13 6.26 0.01
N PHE A 47 -0.04 6.42 -0.71
CA PHE A 47 0.78 5.33 -1.22
C PHE A 47 2.22 5.48 -0.72
N PHE A 48 2.80 4.37 -0.28
CA PHE A 48 4.12 4.35 0.35
C PHE A 48 5.00 3.23 -0.21
N HIS A 49 6.30 3.49 -0.22
CA HIS A 49 7.32 2.44 -0.33
C HIS A 49 7.91 2.16 1.04
N GLY A 50 7.74 0.92 1.51
CA GLY A 50 8.26 0.44 2.78
C GLY A 50 9.54 -0.36 2.60
N VAL A 51 10.43 -0.27 3.59
CA VAL A 51 11.59 -1.16 3.71
C VAL A 51 11.28 -2.16 4.81
N TRP A 52 11.40 -3.46 4.53
CA TRP A 52 11.24 -4.51 5.55
C TRP A 52 12.51 -4.65 6.40
N LEU A 53 13.23 -3.57 6.68
CA LEU A 53 14.39 -3.56 7.54
C LEU A 53 14.03 -2.66 8.71
N ASN A 54 13.77 -3.29 9.86
CA ASN A 54 13.34 -2.69 11.11
C ASN A 54 12.00 -1.92 11.07
N PRO A 55 11.06 -2.21 12.00
CA PRO A 55 9.80 -1.48 12.13
C PRO A 55 9.94 0.00 12.58
N LEU A 56 11.16 0.55 12.55
CA LEU A 56 11.48 1.94 12.87
C LEU A 56 11.96 2.75 11.65
N ASP A 57 12.22 2.12 10.49
CA ASP A 57 12.58 2.85 9.27
C ASP A 57 11.34 3.27 8.49
N ASN A 58 11.14 4.58 8.45
CA ASN A 58 9.96 5.27 7.95
C ASN A 58 9.66 4.91 6.49
N ALA A 59 8.42 4.49 6.23
CA ALA A 59 7.93 4.34 4.86
C ALA A 59 7.90 5.71 4.17
N ASN A 60 8.54 5.83 3.01
CA ASN A 60 8.59 7.10 2.29
C ASN A 60 7.31 7.28 1.45
N PRO A 61 6.65 8.45 1.51
CA PRO A 61 5.49 8.73 0.67
C PRO A 61 5.92 8.84 -0.80
N VAL A 62 5.10 8.30 -1.70
CA VAL A 62 5.36 8.35 -3.16
C VAL A 62 4.13 8.79 -3.94
N LEU A 63 4.35 9.31 -5.15
CA LEU A 63 3.26 9.71 -6.04
C LEU A 63 2.53 8.47 -6.57
N ARG A 64 1.20 8.55 -6.66
CA ARG A 64 0.35 7.46 -7.17
C ARG A 64 0.78 6.93 -8.55
N LYS A 65 1.33 7.80 -9.41
CA LYS A 65 1.80 7.43 -10.76
C LYS A 65 3.10 6.61 -10.75
N GLU A 66 3.89 6.74 -9.69
CA GLU A 66 5.17 6.05 -9.46
C GLU A 66 4.97 4.79 -8.61
N TRP A 67 3.77 4.60 -8.06
CA TRP A 67 3.39 3.44 -7.25
C TRP A 67 2.92 2.24 -8.08
#